data_AF-A0A3N8GPC9-F1
#
_entry.id   AF-A0A3N8GPC9-F1
#
_cell.length_a   1.000
_cell.length_b   1.000
_cell.length_c   1.000
_cell.angle_alpha   90.00
_cell.angle_beta   90.00
_cell.angle_gamma   90.00
#
_symmetry.space_group_name_H-M   'P 1'
#
loop_
_entity.id
_entity.type
_entity.pdbx_description
1 polymer ?
#
loop_
_entity_poly.entity_id
_entity_poly.type
_entity_poly.pdbx_seq_one_letter_code
_entity_poly.pdbx_strand_id
1 'polypeptide(L)'
;MRCVSCTWIDPADGRPSNGARTMQDRSSRAFRIVVGRLERLDATLRETLRARIDLLDDARLRLDEHQHAMARVRDELARQDERIERLVGGGGPVRIDELLGWQEQRSRVAAEHDSMQVTRNALHDEIARIDEEVVEARAAIVRNDARITLCKQRLAALHAQAQRDQDDMLDEETEEGVVARMLSRRRARPDALTRRQG
;
A
#
# COMPACT_ATOMS: atom_id res chain seq x y z
N MET A 1 6.87 20.61 18.67
CA MET A 1 6.76 21.56 17.55
C MET A 1 5.36 22.13 17.51
N ARG A 2 5.19 23.42 17.79
CA ARG A 2 3.90 24.10 17.86
C ARG A 2 3.54 24.61 16.46
N CYS A 3 2.44 24.14 15.88
CA CYS A 3 1.88 24.74 14.66
C CYS A 3 1.15 26.02 15.06
N VAL A 4 1.66 27.15 14.56
CA VAL A 4 1.02 28.46 14.59
C VAL A 4 -0.23 28.37 13.71
N SER A 5 -1.40 28.39 14.34
CA SER A 5 -2.68 28.63 13.68
C SER A 5 -2.72 30.10 13.25
N CYS A 6 -2.36 30.38 12.00
CA CYS A 6 -2.62 31.68 11.40
C CYS A 6 -4.11 31.77 11.04
N THR A 7 -4.97 32.01 12.02
CA THR A 7 -6.33 32.51 11.79
C THR A 7 -6.23 34.01 11.57
N TRP A 8 -6.25 34.44 10.31
CA TRP A 8 -6.43 35.84 9.94
C TRP A 8 -7.91 36.21 10.19
N ILE A 9 -8.18 36.77 11.36
CA ILE A 9 -9.46 37.39 11.69
C ILE A 9 -9.29 38.89 11.39
N ASP A 10 -10.15 39.43 10.51
CA ASP A 10 -10.18 40.87 10.23
C ASP A 10 -10.72 41.60 11.47
N PRO A 11 -9.97 42.53 12.09
CA PRO A 11 -10.34 43.08 13.41
C PRO A 11 -11.51 44.08 13.38
N ALA A 12 -12.17 44.27 12.24
CA ALA A 12 -13.25 45.24 12.09
C ALA A 12 -14.67 44.67 12.29
N ASP A 13 -14.94 43.42 11.86
CA ASP A 13 -16.33 42.97 11.68
C ASP A 13 -16.67 41.56 12.20
N GLY A 14 -15.72 40.79 12.77
CA GLY A 14 -15.97 39.41 13.25
C GLY A 14 -16.29 38.39 12.14
N ARG A 15 -16.63 38.86 10.92
CA ARG A 15 -16.90 38.02 9.75
C ARG A 15 -15.60 37.45 9.16
N PRO A 16 -15.59 36.17 8.76
CA PRO A 16 -14.48 35.62 7.99
C PRO A 16 -14.36 36.38 6.66
N SER A 17 -13.18 36.95 6.39
CA SER A 17 -12.93 37.66 5.15
C SER A 17 -13.16 36.75 3.94
N ASN A 18 -13.64 37.29 2.82
CA ASN A 18 -13.81 36.55 1.55
C ASN A 18 -12.50 35.82 1.12
N GLY A 19 -11.33 36.30 1.58
CA GLY A 19 -10.05 35.63 1.39
C GLY A 19 -9.91 34.29 2.10
N ALA A 20 -10.49 34.13 3.31
CA ALA A 20 -10.41 32.89 4.08
C ALA A 20 -11.24 31.76 3.43
N ARG A 21 -12.47 32.06 3.00
CA ARG A 21 -13.35 31.10 2.29
C ARG A 21 -12.75 30.64 0.96
N THR A 22 -12.23 31.56 0.16
CA THR A 22 -11.58 31.22 -1.12
C THR A 22 -10.29 30.41 -0.94
N MET A 23 -9.55 30.60 0.15
CA MET A 23 -8.37 29.80 0.48
C MET A 23 -8.74 28.38 0.93
N GLN A 24 -9.80 28.23 1.72
CA GLN A 24 -10.31 26.93 2.17
C GLN A 24 -10.81 26.07 1.01
N ASP A 25 -11.52 26.66 0.05
CA ASP A 25 -11.95 25.98 -1.18
C ASP A 25 -10.78 25.50 -2.04
N ARG A 26 -9.74 26.34 -2.18
CA ARG A 26 -8.51 25.98 -2.90
C ARG A 26 -7.78 24.82 -2.23
N SER A 27 -7.65 24.85 -0.90
CA SER A 27 -6.98 23.80 -0.13
C SER A 27 -7.76 22.47 -0.20
N SER A 28 -9.08 22.50 -0.07
CA SER A 28 -9.95 21.32 -0.16
C SER A 28 -9.90 20.69 -1.55
N ARG A 29 -9.87 21.51 -2.62
CA ARG A 29 -9.69 21.03 -3.99
C ARG A 29 -8.31 20.41 -4.20
N ALA A 30 -7.26 21.01 -3.66
CA ALA A 30 -5.91 20.45 -3.75
C ALA A 30 -5.81 19.08 -3.05
N PHE A 31 -6.36 18.94 -1.84
CA PHE A 31 -6.39 17.66 -1.13
C PHE A 31 -7.18 16.59 -1.90
N ARG A 32 -8.33 16.95 -2.52
CA ARG A 32 -9.09 16.01 -3.38
C ARG A 32 -8.24 15.49 -4.53
N ILE A 33 -7.50 16.36 -5.21
CA ILE A 33 -6.60 15.97 -6.31
C ILE A 33 -5.50 15.04 -5.82
N VAL A 34 -4.90 15.35 -4.67
CA VAL A 34 -3.84 14.52 -4.06
C VAL A 34 -4.39 13.14 -3.68
N VAL A 35 -5.55 13.07 -3.03
CA VAL A 35 -6.22 11.79 -2.69
C VAL A 35 -6.46 10.97 -3.94
N GLY A 36 -7.05 11.55 -5.00
CA GLY A 36 -7.29 10.83 -6.25
C GLY A 36 -6.01 10.40 -6.98
N ARG A 37 -4.87 11.07 -6.75
CA ARG A 37 -3.56 10.60 -7.24
C ARG A 37 -3.03 9.44 -6.39
N LEU A 38 -3.17 9.51 -5.08
CA LEU A 38 -2.73 8.46 -4.17
C LEU A 38 -3.53 7.17 -4.35
N GLU A 39 -4.85 7.26 -4.55
CA GLU A 39 -5.72 6.10 -4.81
C GLU A 39 -5.37 5.40 -6.13
N ARG A 40 -5.04 6.16 -7.19
CA ARG A 40 -4.52 5.58 -8.44
C ARG A 40 -3.18 4.89 -8.23
N LEU A 41 -2.29 5.51 -7.45
CA LEU A 41 -1.01 4.90 -7.10
C LEU A 41 -1.20 3.62 -6.27
N ASP A 42 -2.14 3.60 -5.33
CA ASP A 42 -2.48 2.39 -4.55
C ASP A 42 -2.96 1.25 -5.45
N ALA A 43 -3.83 1.54 -6.43
CA ALA A 43 -4.25 0.55 -7.42
C ALA A 43 -3.05 -0.05 -8.17
N THR A 44 -2.14 0.79 -8.67
CA THR A 44 -0.91 0.34 -9.36
C THR A 44 0.02 -0.45 -8.43
N LEU A 45 0.17 -0.03 -7.16
CA LEU A 45 1.01 -0.75 -6.19
C LEU A 45 0.44 -2.14 -5.89
N ARG A 46 -0.88 -2.25 -5.74
CA ARG A 46 -1.56 -3.54 -5.48
C ARG A 46 -1.52 -4.46 -6.70
N GLU A 47 -1.65 -3.91 -7.90
CA GLU A 47 -1.44 -4.66 -9.15
C GLU A 47 -0.01 -5.18 -9.24
N THR A 48 0.97 -4.31 -8.97
CA THR A 48 2.39 -4.70 -8.94
C THR A 48 2.64 -5.79 -7.90
N LEU A 49 2.07 -5.67 -6.70
CA LEU A 49 2.20 -6.69 -5.64
C LEU A 49 1.64 -8.04 -6.08
N ARG A 50 0.46 -8.05 -6.74
CA ARG A 50 -0.13 -9.30 -7.26
C ARG A 50 0.80 -9.95 -8.28
N ALA A 51 1.27 -9.18 -9.27
CA ALA A 51 2.21 -9.68 -10.26
C ALA A 51 3.50 -10.25 -9.63
N ARG A 52 4.02 -9.64 -8.56
CA ARG A 52 5.19 -10.17 -7.84
C ARG A 52 4.89 -11.44 -7.06
N ILE A 53 3.69 -11.57 -6.48
CA ILE A 53 3.25 -12.81 -5.83
C ILE A 53 3.10 -13.93 -6.85
N ASP A 54 2.50 -13.65 -8.02
CA ASP A 54 2.36 -14.65 -9.08
C ASP A 54 3.74 -15.14 -9.56
N LEU A 55 4.69 -14.21 -9.77
CA LEU A 55 6.08 -14.55 -10.12
C LEU A 55 6.79 -15.38 -9.05
N LEU A 56 6.51 -15.09 -7.77
CA LEU A 56 7.07 -15.83 -6.64
C LEU A 56 6.54 -17.27 -6.61
N ASP A 57 5.23 -17.44 -6.82
CA ASP A 57 4.60 -18.75 -6.86
C ASP A 57 5.09 -19.56 -8.06
N ASP A 58 5.24 -18.95 -9.23
CA ASP A 58 5.85 -19.57 -10.41
C ASP A 58 7.32 -19.98 -10.17
N ALA A 59 8.11 -19.14 -9.49
CA ALA A 59 9.49 -19.48 -9.13
C ALA A 59 9.57 -20.64 -8.14
N ARG A 60 8.65 -20.69 -7.16
CA ARG A 60 8.54 -21.81 -6.21
C ARG A 60 8.13 -23.11 -6.89
N LEU A 61 7.20 -23.05 -7.83
CA LEU A 61 6.82 -24.22 -8.64
C LEU A 61 8.01 -24.75 -9.44
N ARG A 62 8.76 -23.87 -10.13
CA ARG A 62 9.99 -24.25 -10.84
C ARG A 62 11.03 -24.88 -9.92
N LEU A 63 11.20 -24.36 -8.71
CA LEU A 63 12.11 -24.94 -7.73
C LEU A 63 11.67 -26.34 -7.30
N ASP A 64 10.37 -26.53 -7.04
CA ASP A 64 9.82 -27.83 -6.65
C ASP A 64 9.99 -28.88 -7.77
N GLU A 65 9.63 -28.53 -9.01
CA GLU A 65 9.84 -29.38 -10.18
C GLU A 65 11.31 -29.76 -10.37
N HIS A 66 12.21 -28.79 -10.19
CA HIS A 66 13.65 -29.01 -10.29
C HIS A 66 14.17 -29.92 -9.17
N GLN A 67 13.67 -29.78 -7.95
CA GLN A 67 14.01 -30.66 -6.83
C GLN A 67 13.55 -32.11 -7.08
N HIS A 68 12.34 -32.31 -7.62
CA HIS A 68 11.86 -33.63 -8.03
C HIS A 68 12.72 -34.23 -9.15
N ALA A 69 13.15 -33.42 -10.12
CA ALA A 69 14.08 -33.87 -11.15
C ALA A 69 15.44 -34.27 -10.57
N MET A 70 16.00 -33.46 -9.66
CA MET A 70 17.26 -33.75 -8.96
C MET A 70 17.18 -35.05 -8.15
N ALA A 71 16.06 -35.33 -7.49
CA ALA A 71 15.85 -36.57 -6.76
C ALA A 71 16.02 -37.81 -7.65
N ARG A 72 15.48 -37.77 -8.88
CA ARG A 72 15.63 -38.87 -9.85
C ARG A 72 17.09 -39.10 -10.27
N VAL A 73 17.85 -38.02 -10.48
CA VAL A 73 19.29 -38.09 -10.81
C VAL A 73 20.08 -38.64 -9.62
N ARG A 74 19.74 -38.22 -8.41
CA ARG A 74 20.34 -38.75 -7.18
C ARG A 74 20.06 -40.24 -6.98
N ASP A 75 18.84 -40.69 -7.25
CA ASP A 75 18.49 -42.11 -7.20
C ASP A 75 19.24 -42.91 -8.27
N GLU A 76 19.46 -42.34 -9.46
CA GLU A 76 20.29 -42.96 -10.48
C GLU A 76 21.74 -43.10 -10.02
N LEU A 77 22.33 -42.05 -9.44
CA LEU A 77 23.68 -42.13 -8.84
C LEU A 77 23.78 -43.23 -7.80
N ALA A 78 22.81 -43.34 -6.89
CA ALA A 78 22.78 -44.39 -5.88
C ALA A 78 22.74 -45.79 -6.51
N ARG A 79 21.91 -45.99 -7.56
CA ARG A 79 21.88 -47.26 -8.31
C ARG A 79 23.22 -47.58 -8.98
N GLN A 80 23.94 -46.57 -9.49
CA GLN A 80 25.25 -46.77 -10.10
C GLN A 80 26.31 -47.12 -9.05
N ASP A 81 26.29 -46.43 -7.91
CA ASP A 81 27.15 -46.69 -6.76
C ASP A 81 26.97 -48.14 -6.27
N GLU A 82 25.75 -48.56 -5.98
CA GLU A 82 25.44 -49.94 -5.57
C GLU A 82 25.87 -50.99 -6.60
N ARG A 83 25.78 -50.66 -7.90
CA ARG A 83 26.20 -51.56 -8.97
C ARG A 83 27.71 -51.69 -9.04
N ILE A 84 28.44 -50.58 -8.92
CA ILE A 84 29.91 -50.57 -8.89
C ILE A 84 30.41 -51.31 -7.64
N GLU A 85 29.80 -51.07 -6.47
CA GLU A 85 30.13 -51.75 -5.23
C GLU A 85 29.94 -53.28 -5.34
N ARG A 86 28.86 -53.75 -5.96
CA ARG A 86 28.66 -55.19 -6.21
C ARG A 86 29.72 -55.81 -7.12
N LEU A 87 30.19 -55.07 -8.13
CA LEU A 87 31.25 -55.53 -9.03
C LEU A 87 32.59 -55.63 -8.31
N VAL A 88 32.92 -54.64 -7.48
CA VAL A 88 34.18 -54.59 -6.73
C VAL A 88 34.17 -55.54 -5.51
N GLY A 89 33.01 -55.77 -4.91
CA GLY A 89 32.81 -56.59 -3.71
C GLY A 89 32.93 -58.11 -3.88
N GLY A 90 33.31 -58.60 -5.07
CA GLY A 90 33.77 -59.99 -5.23
C GLY A 90 32.72 -61.01 -5.70
N GLY A 91 31.63 -60.60 -6.34
CA GLY A 91 30.59 -61.51 -6.85
C GLY A 91 30.98 -62.34 -8.10
N GLY A 92 32.12 -62.07 -8.73
CA GLY A 92 32.61 -62.78 -9.92
C GLY A 92 33.73 -62.03 -10.63
N PRO A 93 34.39 -62.63 -11.64
CA PRO A 93 35.39 -61.95 -12.45
C PRO A 93 34.75 -60.80 -13.26
N VAL A 94 35.25 -59.58 -13.08
CA VAL A 94 34.79 -58.36 -13.78
C VAL A 94 35.84 -57.94 -14.80
N ARG A 95 35.42 -57.60 -16.02
CA ARG A 95 36.32 -57.05 -17.02
C ARG A 95 36.64 -55.58 -16.69
N ILE A 96 37.91 -55.20 -16.80
CA ILE A 96 38.37 -53.82 -16.56
C ILE A 96 37.60 -52.83 -17.43
N ASP A 97 37.35 -53.16 -18.70
CA ASP A 97 36.59 -52.31 -19.63
C ASP A 97 35.17 -52.01 -19.13
N GLU A 98 34.51 -53.00 -18.53
CA GLU A 98 33.15 -52.83 -18.01
C GLU A 98 33.16 -51.91 -16.80
N LEU A 99 34.09 -52.10 -15.85
CA LEU A 99 34.23 -51.22 -14.69
C LEU A 99 34.51 -49.77 -15.10
N LEU A 100 35.40 -49.55 -16.06
CA LEU A 100 35.71 -48.22 -16.59
C LEU A 100 34.47 -47.57 -17.24
N GLY A 101 33.70 -48.33 -18.02
CA GLY A 101 32.43 -47.84 -18.60
C GLY A 101 31.42 -47.39 -17.55
N TRP A 102 31.28 -48.14 -16.45
CA TRP A 102 30.39 -47.76 -15.34
C TRP A 102 30.91 -46.52 -14.58
N GLN A 103 32.21 -46.41 -14.35
CA GLN A 103 32.81 -45.22 -13.72
C GLN A 103 32.61 -43.97 -14.58
N GLU A 104 32.75 -44.09 -15.90
CA GLU A 104 32.47 -42.99 -16.82
C GLU A 104 30.99 -42.58 -16.77
N GLN A 105 30.07 -43.56 -16.78
CA GLN A 105 28.64 -43.27 -16.67
C GLN A 105 28.31 -42.55 -15.36
N ARG A 106 28.85 -43.03 -14.23
CA ARG A 106 28.68 -42.41 -12.91
C ARG A 106 29.21 -40.98 -12.89
N SER A 107 30.39 -40.75 -13.48
CA SER A 107 30.99 -39.42 -13.59
C SER A 107 30.08 -38.45 -14.36
N ARG A 108 29.48 -38.91 -15.47
CA ARG A 108 28.52 -38.11 -16.24
C ARG A 108 27.27 -37.74 -15.43
N VAL A 109 26.66 -38.71 -14.72
CA VAL A 109 25.49 -38.44 -13.88
C VAL A 109 25.85 -37.54 -12.69
N ALA A 110 27.06 -37.66 -12.13
CA ALA A 110 27.53 -36.80 -11.06
C ALA A 110 27.70 -35.35 -11.54
N ALA A 111 28.29 -35.15 -12.72
CA ALA A 111 28.40 -33.83 -13.34
C ALA A 111 27.01 -33.22 -13.64
N GLU A 112 26.04 -34.04 -14.07
CA GLU A 112 24.65 -33.61 -14.23
C GLU A 112 24.06 -33.13 -12.89
N HIS A 113 24.17 -33.93 -11.83
CA HIS A 113 23.71 -33.56 -10.49
C HIS A 113 24.35 -32.25 -9.99
N ASP A 114 25.66 -32.08 -10.16
CA ASP A 114 26.37 -30.86 -9.77
C ASP A 114 25.86 -29.65 -10.55
N SER A 115 25.61 -29.79 -11.86
CA SER A 115 25.05 -28.70 -12.67
C SER A 115 23.63 -28.33 -12.23
N MET A 116 22.79 -29.34 -11.90
CA MET A 116 21.46 -29.10 -11.35
C MET A 116 21.51 -28.41 -9.98
N GLN A 117 22.52 -28.72 -9.15
CA GLN A 117 22.69 -28.06 -7.86
C GLN A 117 23.01 -26.57 -8.01
N VAL A 118 23.78 -26.19 -9.03
CA VAL A 118 24.01 -24.78 -9.38
C VAL A 118 22.68 -24.10 -9.76
N THR A 119 21.87 -24.73 -10.61
CA THR A 119 20.54 -24.21 -10.98
C THR A 119 19.61 -24.07 -9.76
N ARG A 120 19.64 -25.03 -8.83
CA ARG A 120 18.84 -24.97 -7.59
C ARG A 120 19.22 -23.75 -6.75
N ASN A 121 20.50 -23.47 -6.61
CA ASN A 121 20.97 -22.30 -5.87
C ASN A 121 20.53 -21.00 -6.57
N ALA A 122 20.64 -20.93 -7.90
CA ALA A 122 20.17 -19.78 -8.66
C ALA A 122 18.65 -19.54 -8.50
N LEU A 123 17.84 -20.60 -8.46
CA LEU A 123 16.39 -20.51 -8.19
C LEU A 123 16.10 -20.04 -6.76
N HIS A 124 16.88 -20.49 -5.76
CA HIS A 124 16.76 -19.96 -4.40
C HIS A 124 17.09 -18.47 -4.33
N ASP A 125 18.15 -18.03 -4.99
CA ASP A 125 18.54 -16.61 -5.05
C ASP A 125 17.48 -15.77 -5.77
N GLU A 126 16.89 -16.31 -6.84
CA GLU A 126 15.76 -15.69 -7.55
C GLU A 126 14.54 -15.52 -6.63
N ILE A 127 14.15 -16.57 -5.91
CA ILE A 127 13.03 -16.53 -4.96
C ILE A 127 13.30 -15.50 -3.85
N ALA A 128 14.50 -15.50 -3.26
CA ALA A 128 14.87 -14.56 -2.20
C ALA A 128 14.74 -13.10 -2.68
N ARG A 129 15.23 -12.81 -3.90
CA ARG A 129 15.10 -11.49 -4.52
C ARG A 129 13.63 -11.09 -4.73
N ILE A 130 12.79 -11.99 -5.22
CA ILE A 130 11.35 -11.69 -5.43
C ILE A 130 10.63 -11.49 -4.09
N ASP A 131 10.95 -12.30 -3.07
CA ASP A 131 10.39 -12.14 -1.73
C ASP A 131 10.74 -10.76 -1.14
N GLU A 132 11.97 -10.28 -1.33
CA GLU A 132 12.38 -8.91 -0.96
C GLU A 132 11.52 -7.85 -1.68
N GLU A 133 11.34 -7.98 -3.00
CA GLU A 133 10.49 -7.07 -3.79
C GLU A 133 9.03 -7.07 -3.31
N VAL A 134 8.49 -8.23 -2.91
CA VAL A 134 7.15 -8.37 -2.33
C VAL A 134 7.05 -7.62 -1.00
N VAL A 135 8.05 -7.75 -0.13
CA VAL A 135 8.11 -7.02 1.15
C VAL A 135 8.18 -5.51 0.91
N GLU A 136 9.00 -5.06 -0.03
CA GLU A 136 9.12 -3.65 -0.40
C GLU A 136 7.79 -3.08 -0.93
N ALA A 137 7.12 -3.81 -1.82
CA ALA A 137 5.81 -3.43 -2.36
C ALA A 137 4.75 -3.32 -1.26
N ARG A 138 4.71 -4.27 -0.32
CA ARG A 138 3.82 -4.21 0.86
C ARG A 138 4.12 -2.99 1.72
N ALA A 139 5.38 -2.70 1.99
CA ALA A 139 5.78 -1.52 2.74
C ALA A 139 5.42 -0.20 2.02
N ALA A 140 5.47 -0.17 0.68
CA ALA A 140 5.02 0.96 -0.10
C ALA A 140 3.50 1.19 0.00
N ILE A 141 2.69 0.11 -0.03
CA ILE A 141 1.23 0.17 0.15
C ILE A 141 0.89 0.73 1.53
N VAL A 142 1.48 0.19 2.60
CA VAL A 142 1.22 0.67 3.98
C VAL A 142 1.53 2.17 4.13
N ARG A 143 2.65 2.63 3.55
CA ARG A 143 3.00 4.06 3.53
C ARG A 143 1.99 4.89 2.72
N ASN A 144 1.48 4.36 1.61
CA ASN A 144 0.47 5.04 0.80
C ASN A 144 -0.88 5.14 1.54
N ASP A 145 -1.35 4.04 2.14
CA ASP A 145 -2.58 3.99 2.93
C ASP A 145 -2.57 4.99 4.08
N ALA A 146 -1.44 5.11 4.78
CA ALA A 146 -1.24 6.13 5.81
C ALA A 146 -1.40 7.55 5.25
N ARG A 147 -0.81 7.84 4.07
CA ARG A 147 -0.93 9.14 3.40
C ARG A 147 -2.36 9.43 2.96
N ILE A 148 -3.06 8.46 2.38
CA ILE A 148 -4.47 8.58 2.01
C ILE A 148 -5.31 8.92 3.23
N THR A 149 -5.11 8.19 4.33
CA THR A 149 -5.84 8.40 5.59
C THR A 149 -5.63 9.82 6.13
N LEU A 150 -4.37 10.28 6.20
CA LEU A 150 -4.05 11.64 6.63
C LEU A 150 -4.69 12.71 5.74
N CYS A 151 -4.63 12.54 4.41
CA CYS A 151 -5.26 13.47 3.48
C CYS A 151 -6.79 13.49 3.64
N LYS A 152 -7.44 12.33 3.80
CA LYS A 152 -8.89 12.22 4.03
C LYS A 152 -9.30 12.86 5.35
N GLN A 153 -8.55 12.64 6.43
CA GLN A 153 -8.78 13.30 7.72
C GLN A 153 -8.67 14.82 7.61
N ARG A 154 -7.67 15.33 6.88
CA ARG A 154 -7.50 16.77 6.67
C ARG A 154 -8.66 17.36 5.86
N LEU A 155 -9.15 16.63 4.86
CA LEU A 155 -10.31 17.01 4.05
C LEU A 155 -11.58 17.08 4.88
N ALA A 156 -11.82 16.06 5.72
CA ALA A 156 -12.94 16.05 6.65
C ALA A 156 -12.89 17.21 7.66
N ALA A 157 -11.70 17.53 8.18
CA ALA A 157 -11.52 18.68 9.07
C ALA A 157 -11.82 20.01 8.37
N LEU A 158 -11.40 20.18 7.11
CA LEU A 158 -11.71 21.38 6.32
C LEU A 158 -13.20 21.52 6.04
N HIS A 159 -13.89 20.41 5.76
CA HIS A 159 -15.34 20.41 5.57
C HIS A 159 -16.08 20.71 6.87
N ALA A 160 -15.68 20.11 7.98
CA ALA A 160 -16.28 20.38 9.29
C ALA A 160 -16.09 21.85 9.72
N GLN A 161 -14.94 22.44 9.41
CA GLN A 161 -14.72 23.86 9.66
C GLN A 161 -15.63 24.74 8.79
N ALA A 162 -15.72 24.43 7.48
CA ALA A 162 -16.59 25.18 6.58
C ALA A 162 -18.07 25.12 7.00
N GLN A 163 -18.51 23.96 7.52
CA GLN A 163 -19.85 23.80 8.06
C GLN A 163 -20.08 24.67 9.30
N ARG A 164 -19.15 24.67 10.26
CA ARG A 164 -19.25 25.54 11.45
C ARG A 164 -19.29 27.02 11.06
N ASP A 165 -18.41 27.44 10.17
CA ASP A 165 -18.38 28.83 9.68
C ASP A 165 -19.69 29.21 8.96
N GLN A 166 -20.41 28.24 8.37
CA GLN A 166 -21.71 28.46 7.76
C GLN A 166 -22.83 28.52 8.81
N ASP A 167 -22.81 27.62 9.79
CA ASP A 167 -23.77 27.59 10.89
C ASP A 167 -23.69 28.88 11.71
N ASP A 168 -22.47 29.34 12.06
CA ASP A 168 -22.23 30.60 12.77
C ASP A 168 -22.81 31.81 12.00
N MET A 169 -22.63 31.84 10.68
CA MET A 169 -23.17 32.90 9.82
C MET A 169 -24.70 32.89 9.74
N LEU A 170 -25.31 31.70 9.73
CA LEU A 170 -26.77 31.57 9.77
C LEU A 170 -27.32 32.02 11.12
N ASP A 171 -26.66 31.66 12.22
CA ASP A 171 -27.04 32.07 13.57
C ASP A 171 -26.99 33.60 13.71
N GLU A 172 -25.90 34.24 13.28
CA GLU A 172 -25.78 35.71 13.23
C GLU A 172 -26.92 36.36 12.42
N GLU A 173 -27.21 35.86 11.21
CA GLU A 173 -28.31 36.37 10.37
C GLU A 173 -29.68 36.20 11.06
N THR A 174 -29.89 35.10 11.79
CA THR A 174 -31.14 34.87 12.52
C THR A 174 -31.30 35.83 13.69
N GLU A 175 -30.23 36.08 14.44
CA GLU A 175 -30.20 37.03 15.56
C GLU A 175 -30.47 38.45 15.08
N GLU A 176 -29.76 38.90 14.04
CA GLU A 176 -29.98 40.21 13.40
C GLU A 176 -31.43 40.34 12.90
N GLY A 177 -31.98 39.29 12.28
CA GLY A 177 -33.38 39.25 11.83
C GLY A 177 -34.38 39.32 12.98
N VAL A 178 -34.11 38.63 14.09
CA VAL A 178 -34.94 38.71 15.31
C VAL A 178 -34.89 40.11 15.90
N VAL A 179 -33.71 40.71 16.04
CA VAL A 179 -33.52 42.07 16.56
C VAL A 179 -34.22 43.09 15.65
N ALA A 180 -34.07 43.01 14.33
CA ALA A 180 -34.73 43.88 13.37
C ALA A 180 -36.26 43.82 13.50
N ARG A 181 -36.83 42.62 13.67
CA ARG A 181 -38.27 42.43 13.92
C ARG A 181 -38.69 43.04 15.27
N MET A 182 -37.90 42.87 16.34
CA MET A 182 -38.20 43.49 17.63
C MET A 182 -38.18 45.02 17.55
N LEU A 183 -37.17 45.61 16.91
CA LEU A 183 -37.05 47.06 16.72
C LEU A 183 -38.19 47.61 15.87
N SER A 184 -38.58 46.90 14.81
CA SER A 184 -39.72 47.26 13.96
C SER A 184 -41.05 47.23 14.74
N ARG A 185 -41.27 46.21 15.57
CA ARG A 185 -42.43 46.14 16.48
C ARG A 185 -42.42 47.25 17.52
N ARG A 186 -41.25 47.64 18.04
CA ARG A 186 -41.11 48.74 19.00
C ARG A 186 -41.41 50.09 18.36
N ARG A 187 -40.97 50.32 17.11
CA ARG A 187 -41.28 51.53 16.33
C ARG A 187 -42.73 51.59 15.86
N ALA A 188 -43.34 50.44 15.56
CA ALA A 188 -44.75 50.33 15.19
C ALA A 188 -45.71 50.35 16.39
N ARG A 189 -45.22 50.57 17.61
CA ARG A 189 -46.03 50.81 18.81
C ARG A 189 -46.13 52.34 18.99
N PRO A 190 -47.09 53.02 18.35
CA PRO A 190 -47.30 54.45 18.60
C PRO A 190 -47.74 54.64 20.05
N ASP A 191 -47.35 55.78 20.62
CA ASP A 191 -47.85 56.30 21.90
C ASP A 191 -49.38 56.24 21.95
N ALA A 192 -49.92 55.15 22.50
CA ALA A 192 -51.33 55.02 22.84
C ALA A 192 -51.60 55.53 24.28
N LEU A 193 -50.80 56.50 24.76
CA LEU A 193 -50.91 57.05 26.11
C LEU A 193 -50.96 58.59 26.20
N THR A 194 -51.10 59.33 25.09
CA THR A 194 -51.29 60.80 25.11
C THR A 194 -52.59 61.25 24.44
N ARG A 195 -53.68 60.50 24.64
CA ARG A 195 -55.03 61.01 24.33
C ARG A 195 -56.10 60.49 25.30
N ARG A 196 -55.98 60.85 26.58
CA ARG A 196 -57.13 60.94 27.49
C ARG A 196 -56.84 61.95 28.61
N GLN A 197 -57.71 62.96 28.68
CA GLN A 197 -57.88 63.98 29.72
C GLN A 197 -57.07 65.27 29.56
N GLY A 198 -57.83 66.37 29.45
CA GLY A 198 -57.38 67.76 29.32
C GLY A 198 -58.29 68.53 28.40
#